data_AF-A0A2E9Q836-F1
#
_entry.id   AF-A0A2E9Q836-F1
#
_cell.length_a   1.000
_cell.length_b   1.000
_cell.length_c   1.000
_cell.angle_alpha   90.00
_cell.angle_beta   90.00
_cell.angle_gamma   90.00
#
_symmetry.space_group_name_H-M   'P 1'
#
loop_
_entity.id
_entity.type
_entity.pdbx_description
1 polymer ?
#
loop_
_entity_poly.entity_id
_entity_poly.type
_entity_poly.pdbx_seq_one_letter_code
_entity_poly.pdbx_strand_id
1 'polypeptide(L)'
;MSIRRIRYITFSVLLAAPVFAGLLWSEDPNITENPGGSEVAVNDGANPDKITINDYNPIAIDDPTIDVEDLTVDKRYSPDGRGEILDVMFTLHNLTNDPIELFVWVLAYRETNAVDENDRKWIPYPIWREHDPAKRENIVHFMKITPKDIPANKIWGPKDPNDPNAPDGPYEEQKRIIERMRDSVAAVRPIPELLPPAWMYIAYLSRYPTQGLNMTLYGDETPPPDKLTLSDYVPPTPEEKRTKVFKNIDKHSYTVEQLRRKSIIRSHHYLRYKVDYQFYNTVAVVIFDAEAARKYEEQANGGAAGEPIANPMLHYQIYKINRDLKIR
;
A
#
# COMPACT_ATOMS: atom_id res chain seq x y z
N MET A 1 62.08 -42.50 -30.23
CA MET A 1 60.89 -43.27 -30.69
C MET A 1 60.59 -44.29 -29.61
N SER A 2 59.55 -44.09 -28.79
CA SER A 2 58.17 -44.59 -29.00
C SER A 2 58.12 -46.13 -28.95
N ILE A 3 57.35 -46.88 -28.13
CA ILE A 3 56.36 -46.61 -27.06
C ILE A 3 56.01 -47.98 -26.41
N ARG A 4 55.69 -47.96 -25.09
CA ARG A 4 54.83 -48.86 -24.28
C ARG A 4 55.17 -50.34 -24.03
N ARG A 5 55.06 -50.73 -22.75
CA ARG A 5 54.12 -51.76 -22.21
C ARG A 5 54.20 -51.85 -20.67
N ILE A 6 53.16 -51.42 -19.94
CA ILE A 6 52.82 -51.88 -18.58
C ILE A 6 51.28 -51.84 -18.52
N ARG A 7 50.57 -52.96 -18.73
CA ARG A 7 50.10 -53.99 -17.79
C ARG A 7 49.24 -53.46 -16.63
N TYR A 8 47.94 -53.62 -16.87
CA TYR A 8 46.79 -53.78 -15.98
C TYR A 8 47.08 -54.06 -14.49
N ILE A 9 46.50 -53.22 -13.64
CA ILE A 9 46.09 -53.57 -12.28
C ILE A 9 44.57 -53.43 -12.24
N THR A 10 43.91 -54.55 -12.00
CA THR A 10 42.49 -54.67 -11.65
C THR A 10 42.30 -54.26 -10.19
N PHE A 11 41.40 -53.32 -9.92
CA PHE A 11 40.67 -53.27 -8.65
C PHE A 11 39.27 -52.71 -8.88
N SER A 12 38.29 -53.58 -8.66
CA SER A 12 36.87 -53.26 -8.70
C SER A 12 36.48 -52.49 -7.44
N VAL A 13 35.88 -51.31 -7.59
CA VAL A 13 35.13 -50.65 -6.53
C VAL A 13 33.69 -50.52 -7.01
N LEU A 14 32.81 -51.25 -6.32
CA LEU A 14 31.36 -51.10 -6.36
C LEU A 14 30.97 -49.64 -6.12
N LEU A 15 30.28 -49.03 -7.07
CA LEU A 15 29.54 -47.79 -6.87
C LEU A 15 28.05 -48.14 -6.91
N ALA A 16 27.51 -48.44 -5.74
CA ALA A 16 26.08 -48.43 -5.49
C ALA A 16 25.63 -46.96 -5.42
N ALA A 17 24.97 -46.49 -6.47
CA ALA A 17 24.22 -45.24 -6.45
C ALA A 17 22.72 -45.58 -6.41
N PRO A 18 22.01 -45.37 -5.29
CA PRO A 18 20.56 -45.38 -5.32
C PRO A 18 20.06 -44.16 -6.08
N VAL A 19 19.26 -44.42 -7.11
CA VAL A 19 18.44 -43.44 -7.83
C VAL A 19 17.41 -42.89 -6.84
N PHE A 20 17.73 -41.78 -6.18
CA PHE A 20 16.73 -40.95 -5.51
C PHE A 20 16.17 -39.96 -6.54
N ALA A 21 15.17 -40.42 -7.27
CA ALA A 21 14.23 -39.54 -7.99
C ALA A 21 13.28 -38.93 -6.95
N GLY A 22 13.75 -37.89 -6.26
CA GLY A 22 12.89 -37.00 -5.49
C GLY A 22 12.24 -36.01 -6.43
N LEU A 23 11.13 -36.43 -7.06
CA LEU A 23 10.12 -35.51 -7.58
C LEU A 23 9.55 -34.76 -6.38
N LEU A 24 10.14 -33.60 -6.06
CA LEU A 24 9.50 -32.62 -5.20
C LEU A 24 8.30 -32.08 -5.97
N TRP A 25 7.14 -32.65 -5.67
CA TRP A 25 5.87 -32.00 -5.92
C TRP A 25 5.87 -30.71 -5.09
N SER A 26 6.00 -29.56 -5.73
CA SER A 26 5.46 -28.34 -5.15
C SER A 26 3.95 -28.47 -5.28
N GLU A 27 3.32 -29.03 -4.26
CA GLU A 27 1.93 -28.69 -4.00
C GLU A 27 1.93 -27.18 -3.76
N ASP A 28 1.45 -26.42 -4.75
CA ASP A 28 1.08 -25.03 -4.52
C ASP A 28 0.11 -25.06 -3.31
N PRO A 29 0.37 -24.30 -2.24
CA PRO A 29 -0.57 -24.24 -1.13
C PRO A 29 -1.94 -23.88 -1.69
N ASN A 30 -3.01 -24.45 -1.15
CA ASN A 30 -4.41 -24.11 -1.46
C ASN A 30 -4.59 -22.59 -1.37
N ILE A 31 -4.30 -21.87 -2.45
CA ILE A 31 -4.67 -20.48 -2.66
C ILE A 31 -6.11 -20.58 -3.10
N THR A 32 -7.01 -20.28 -2.19
CA THR A 32 -8.40 -19.99 -2.52
C THR A 32 -8.40 -18.77 -3.42
N GLU A 33 -8.37 -19.01 -4.74
CA GLU A 33 -8.75 -18.03 -5.72
C GLU A 33 -10.20 -17.67 -5.43
N ASN A 34 -10.46 -16.47 -4.92
CA ASN A 34 -11.79 -15.90 -4.94
C ASN A 34 -12.00 -15.40 -6.38
N PRO A 35 -12.73 -16.11 -7.27
CA PRO A 35 -12.99 -15.65 -8.61
C PRO A 35 -14.17 -14.68 -8.48
N GLY A 36 -13.86 -13.46 -8.11
CA GLY A 36 -14.87 -12.48 -7.71
C GLY A 36 -14.48 -11.80 -6.42
N GLY A 37 -13.36 -11.08 -6.44
CA GLY A 37 -13.37 -9.81 -5.73
C GLY A 37 -14.50 -9.01 -6.36
N SER A 38 -15.69 -9.05 -5.75
CA SER A 38 -16.71 -8.02 -5.97
C SER A 38 -15.94 -6.73 -6.03
N GLU A 39 -16.02 -6.03 -7.16
CA GLU A 39 -15.45 -4.69 -7.25
C GLU A 39 -15.93 -3.97 -6.00
N VAL A 40 -15.01 -3.67 -5.08
CA VAL A 40 -15.32 -2.79 -3.97
C VAL A 40 -15.66 -1.49 -4.67
N ALA A 41 -16.96 -1.29 -4.84
CA ALA A 41 -17.50 -0.08 -5.40
C ALA A 41 -16.93 1.01 -4.52
N VAL A 42 -16.10 1.87 -5.11
CA VAL A 42 -15.81 3.13 -4.45
C VAL A 42 -17.18 3.77 -4.37
N ASN A 43 -17.71 3.88 -3.16
CA ASN A 43 -19.04 4.39 -2.95
C ASN A 43 -19.02 5.82 -3.52
N ASP A 44 -19.61 5.99 -4.71
CA ASP A 44 -19.73 7.26 -5.40
C ASP A 44 -20.85 8.02 -4.70
N GLY A 45 -20.59 8.45 -3.46
CA GLY A 45 -21.46 9.37 -2.76
C GLY A 45 -21.76 10.53 -3.70
N ALA A 46 -23.06 10.78 -3.93
CA ALA A 46 -23.53 11.83 -4.82
C ALA A 46 -22.93 13.17 -4.36
N ASN A 47 -21.93 13.65 -5.11
CA ASN A 47 -20.98 14.71 -4.76
C ASN A 47 -20.13 14.43 -3.51
N PRO A 48 -18.83 14.13 -3.66
CA PRO A 48 -17.93 14.17 -2.51
C PRO A 48 -17.79 15.64 -2.09
N ASP A 49 -18.35 16.01 -0.94
CA ASP A 49 -18.06 17.33 -0.36
C ASP A 49 -16.55 17.48 -0.23
N LYS A 50 -16.05 18.67 -0.56
CA LYS A 50 -14.62 19.00 -0.52
C LYS A 50 -14.02 18.59 0.83
N ILE A 51 -12.97 17.75 0.80
CA ILE A 51 -12.23 17.37 2.00
C ILE A 51 -11.60 18.62 2.61
N THR A 52 -11.91 18.85 3.88
CA THR A 52 -11.39 19.96 4.66
C THR A 52 -10.39 19.47 5.71
N ILE A 53 -9.64 20.40 6.30
CA ILE A 53 -8.70 20.08 7.38
C ILE A 53 -9.41 19.53 8.63
N ASN A 54 -10.68 19.88 8.82
CA ASN A 54 -11.47 19.40 9.96
C ASN A 54 -11.79 17.90 9.85
N ASP A 55 -11.77 17.35 8.63
CA ASP A 55 -11.96 15.93 8.37
C ASP A 55 -10.68 15.11 8.63
N TYR A 56 -9.54 15.80 8.78
CA TYR A 56 -8.29 15.16 9.12
C TYR A 56 -8.20 14.95 10.63
N ASN A 57 -8.56 13.75 11.08
CA ASN A 57 -8.38 13.32 12.46
C ASN A 57 -7.33 12.20 12.55
N PRO A 58 -6.03 12.52 12.72
CA PRO A 58 -4.97 11.53 12.82
C PRO A 58 -4.89 10.88 14.22
N ILE A 59 -5.83 11.14 15.12
CA ILE A 59 -5.76 10.60 16.48
C ILE A 59 -6.25 9.15 16.44
N ALA A 60 -5.29 8.23 16.33
CA ALA A 60 -5.54 6.83 16.69
C ALA A 60 -5.73 6.77 18.20
N ILE A 61 -6.81 6.12 18.61
CA ILE A 61 -6.99 5.75 20.01
C ILE A 61 -6.24 4.44 20.18
N ASP A 62 -5.27 4.38 21.09
CA ASP A 62 -4.61 3.12 21.43
C ASP A 62 -5.69 2.14 21.92
N ASP A 63 -6.07 1.20 21.07
CA ASP A 63 -7.06 0.20 21.39
C ASP A 63 -6.36 -1.03 22.01
N PRO A 64 -6.68 -1.41 23.26
CA PRO A 64 -6.06 -2.56 23.91
C PRO A 64 -6.45 -3.92 23.30
N THR A 65 -7.36 -3.96 22.31
CA THR A 65 -7.81 -5.19 21.66
C THR A 65 -6.88 -5.67 20.55
N ILE A 66 -6.12 -4.76 19.95
CA ILE A 66 -5.21 -5.07 18.83
C ILE A 66 -3.81 -4.57 19.14
N ASP A 67 -2.82 -5.27 18.58
CA ASP A 67 -1.43 -4.82 18.61
C ASP A 67 -0.80 -4.98 17.23
N VAL A 68 0.06 -4.04 16.86
CA VAL A 68 0.73 -3.95 15.56
C VAL A 68 2.24 -4.07 15.77
N GLU A 69 2.79 -5.22 15.39
CA GLU A 69 4.20 -5.55 15.58
C GLU A 69 4.94 -5.74 14.24
N ASP A 70 6.28 -5.71 14.31
CA ASP A 70 7.18 -6.15 13.24
C ASP A 70 6.97 -5.47 11.87
N LEU A 71 6.77 -4.14 11.84
CA LEU A 71 6.75 -3.44 10.55
C LEU A 71 8.14 -3.47 9.90
N THR A 72 8.20 -4.18 8.79
CA THR A 72 9.38 -4.37 7.96
C THR A 72 9.08 -3.90 6.54
N VAL A 73 10.07 -3.25 5.95
CA VAL A 73 10.01 -2.77 4.58
C VAL A 73 11.16 -3.38 3.79
N ASP A 74 10.84 -3.95 2.64
CA ASP A 74 11.79 -4.53 1.70
C ASP A 74 11.58 -3.98 0.29
N LYS A 75 12.67 -3.94 -0.47
CA LYS A 75 12.67 -3.45 -1.85
C LYS A 75 13.09 -4.59 -2.77
N ARG A 76 12.22 -4.95 -3.70
CA ARG A 76 12.48 -6.00 -4.69
C ARG A 76 12.35 -5.49 -6.12
N TYR A 77 13.08 -6.12 -7.03
CA TYR A 77 12.85 -5.89 -8.45
C TYR A 77 11.52 -6.53 -8.87
N SER A 78 10.78 -5.83 -9.72
CA SER A 78 9.65 -6.44 -10.37
C SER A 78 10.11 -7.60 -11.27
N PRO A 79 9.40 -8.75 -11.27
CA PRO A 79 9.70 -9.89 -12.15
C PRO A 79 9.76 -9.55 -13.65
N ASP A 80 9.09 -8.46 -14.08
CA ASP A 80 9.12 -7.98 -15.47
C ASP A 80 10.32 -7.07 -15.80
N GLY A 81 11.11 -6.68 -14.80
CA GLY A 81 12.25 -5.77 -14.93
C GLY A 81 11.89 -4.32 -15.28
N ARG A 82 10.61 -3.92 -15.26
CA ARG A 82 10.15 -2.56 -15.64
C ARG A 82 9.94 -1.63 -14.46
N GLY A 83 10.07 -2.15 -13.25
CA GLY A 83 9.88 -1.39 -12.04
C GLY A 83 10.45 -2.09 -10.81
N GLU A 84 10.11 -1.52 -9.67
CA GLU A 84 10.49 -1.97 -8.34
C GLU A 84 9.22 -2.11 -7.49
N ILE A 85 9.25 -3.02 -6.53
CA ILE A 85 8.15 -3.27 -5.60
C ILE A 85 8.65 -2.94 -4.20
N LEU A 86 7.89 -2.11 -3.48
CA LEU A 86 8.05 -1.97 -2.04
C LEU A 86 7.11 -2.97 -1.38
N ASP A 87 7.69 -3.86 -0.60
CA ASP A 87 6.94 -4.77 0.25
C ASP A 87 6.93 -4.22 1.66
N VAL A 88 5.73 -3.96 2.17
CA VAL A 88 5.52 -3.62 3.56
C VAL A 88 4.91 -4.84 4.22
N MET A 89 5.57 -5.37 5.25
CA MET A 89 5.10 -6.49 6.02
C MET A 89 4.98 -6.08 7.47
N PHE A 90 3.83 -6.35 8.09
CA PHE A 90 3.63 -6.16 9.52
C PHE A 90 2.71 -7.26 10.06
N THR A 91 2.77 -7.46 11.37
CA THR A 91 1.96 -8.43 12.08
C THR A 91 0.87 -7.72 12.88
N LEU A 92 -0.35 -8.21 12.78
CA LEU A 92 -1.45 -7.85 13.68
C LEU A 92 -1.69 -8.97 14.68
N HIS A 93 -1.83 -8.61 15.95
CA HIS A 93 -2.15 -9.51 17.04
C HIS A 93 -3.56 -9.22 17.57
N ASN A 94 -4.34 -10.28 17.76
CA ASN A 94 -5.60 -10.20 18.50
C ASN A 94 -5.32 -10.45 19.98
N LEU A 95 -5.57 -9.45 20.82
CA LEU A 95 -5.46 -9.57 22.27
C LEU A 95 -6.77 -10.06 22.92
N THR A 96 -7.84 -10.18 22.13
CA THR A 96 -9.15 -10.68 22.55
C THR A 96 -9.36 -12.15 22.11
N ASN A 97 -10.36 -12.79 22.70
CA ASN A 97 -10.73 -14.16 22.34
C ASN A 97 -11.64 -14.21 21.11
N ASP A 98 -12.43 -13.17 20.90
CA ASP A 98 -13.42 -13.08 19.82
C ASP A 98 -12.77 -12.58 18.52
N PRO A 99 -13.26 -13.01 17.35
CA PRO A 99 -12.78 -12.48 16.08
C PRO A 99 -13.20 -11.02 15.90
N ILE A 100 -12.29 -10.18 15.38
CA ILE A 100 -12.52 -8.76 15.12
C ILE A 100 -12.52 -8.54 13.60
N GLU A 101 -13.54 -7.88 13.05
CA GLU A 101 -13.55 -7.46 11.64
C GLU A 101 -12.83 -6.12 11.50
N LEU A 102 -11.88 -6.03 10.57
CA LEU A 102 -11.04 -4.84 10.36
C LEU A 102 -11.07 -4.38 8.90
N PHE A 103 -10.97 -3.07 8.70
CA PHE A 103 -10.61 -2.47 7.42
C PHE A 103 -9.18 -1.93 7.49
N VAL A 104 -8.30 -2.46 6.64
CA VAL A 104 -6.89 -2.08 6.62
C VAL A 104 -6.53 -1.31 5.36
N TRP A 105 -5.75 -0.24 5.53
CA TRP A 105 -5.16 0.54 4.47
C TRP A 105 -3.66 0.66 4.67
N VAL A 106 -2.92 0.52 3.58
CA VAL A 106 -1.48 0.78 3.56
C VAL A 106 -1.18 1.75 2.43
N LEU A 107 -0.53 2.86 2.75
CA LEU A 107 -0.16 3.89 1.80
C LEU A 107 1.36 3.94 1.73
N ALA A 108 1.92 3.77 0.53
CA ALA A 108 3.31 4.03 0.26
C ALA A 108 3.43 5.28 -0.61
N TYR A 109 4.21 6.26 -0.18
CA TYR A 109 4.40 7.49 -0.93
C TYR A 109 5.81 8.03 -0.82
N ARG A 110 6.15 8.89 -1.78
CA ARG A 110 7.34 9.72 -1.71
C ARG A 110 6.93 11.16 -1.46
N GLU A 111 7.26 11.66 -0.27
CA GLU A 111 7.14 13.08 0.06
C GLU A 111 8.50 13.77 0.05
N THR A 112 8.55 15.02 -0.39
CA THR A 112 9.68 15.92 -0.12
C THR A 112 9.16 17.19 0.50
N ASN A 113 10.00 17.90 1.25
CA ASN A 113 9.65 19.25 1.68
C ASN A 113 9.45 20.14 0.43
N ALA A 114 8.47 21.04 0.47
CA ALA A 114 8.22 22.03 -0.56
C ALA A 114 9.36 23.05 -0.68
N VAL A 115 10.12 23.23 0.40
CA VAL A 115 11.34 24.04 0.46
C VAL A 115 12.54 23.11 0.47
N ASP A 116 13.54 23.40 -0.36
CA ASP A 116 14.79 22.62 -0.41
C ASP A 116 15.44 22.57 0.99
N GLU A 117 15.86 21.38 1.42
CA GLU A 117 16.59 21.20 2.69
C GLU A 117 17.86 22.06 2.74
N ASN A 118 18.50 22.32 1.60
CA ASN A 118 19.66 23.18 1.54
C ASN A 118 19.31 24.65 1.81
N ASP A 119 18.16 25.11 1.32
CA ASP A 119 17.66 26.46 1.61
C ASP A 119 17.19 26.57 3.07
N ARG A 120 16.63 25.48 3.62
CA ARG A 120 16.21 25.36 5.02
C ARG A 120 17.34 25.47 6.04
N LYS A 121 18.55 25.02 5.69
CA LYS A 121 19.73 25.19 6.57
C LYS A 121 20.00 26.66 6.88
N TRP A 122 19.70 27.55 5.94
CA TRP A 122 19.90 28.99 6.10
C TRP A 122 18.74 29.67 6.82
N ILE A 123 17.51 29.16 6.65
CA ILE A 123 16.29 29.73 7.24
C ILE A 123 15.47 28.60 7.88
N PRO A 124 15.83 28.14 9.09
CA PRO A 124 15.06 27.12 9.79
C PRO A 124 13.69 27.68 10.19
N TYR A 125 12.69 26.81 10.33
CA TYR A 125 11.43 27.25 10.92
C TYR A 125 11.63 27.65 12.38
N PRO A 126 10.91 28.69 12.84
CA PRO A 126 10.87 28.98 14.26
C PRO A 126 10.30 27.79 15.03
N ILE A 127 10.97 27.42 16.13
CA ILE A 127 10.62 26.28 16.99
C ILE A 127 9.19 26.40 17.55
N TRP A 128 8.67 27.62 17.67
CA TRP A 128 7.33 27.91 18.21
C TRP A 128 6.18 27.75 17.21
N ARG A 129 6.45 27.38 15.96
CA ARG A 129 5.39 27.15 14.96
C ARG A 129 4.94 25.69 15.03
N GLU A 130 3.69 25.48 15.42
CA GLU A 130 3.05 24.16 15.36
C GLU A 130 2.94 23.67 13.91
N HIS A 131 3.12 22.36 13.70
CA HIS A 131 3.01 21.71 12.40
C HIS A 131 1.56 21.81 11.89
N ASP A 132 1.35 22.60 10.84
CA ASP A 132 0.05 22.80 10.21
C ASP A 132 -0.01 21.98 8.90
N PRO A 133 -0.83 20.90 8.82
CA PRO A 133 -0.92 20.07 7.63
C PRO A 133 -1.39 20.86 6.40
N ALA A 134 -2.16 21.93 6.59
CA ALA A 134 -2.72 22.73 5.51
C ALA A 134 -1.67 23.61 4.81
N LYS A 135 -0.52 23.88 5.44
CA LYS A 135 0.54 24.75 4.88
C LYS A 135 1.32 24.13 3.72
N ARG A 136 0.95 22.93 3.24
CA ARG A 136 1.58 22.24 2.10
C ARG A 136 3.10 22.19 2.22
N GLU A 137 3.59 21.94 3.44
CA GLU A 137 5.03 21.90 3.71
C GLU A 137 5.71 20.73 3.01
N ASN A 138 4.95 19.66 2.72
CA ASN A 138 5.40 18.50 1.98
C ASN A 138 4.64 18.38 0.66
N ILE A 139 5.38 18.06 -0.40
CA ILE A 139 4.89 17.74 -1.73
C ILE A 139 4.98 16.23 -1.91
N VAL A 140 3.85 15.60 -2.26
CA VAL A 140 3.80 14.18 -2.61
C VAL A 140 4.08 14.04 -4.10
N HIS A 141 5.10 13.27 -4.47
CA HIS A 141 5.51 13.07 -5.87
C HIS A 141 4.78 11.89 -6.52
N PHE A 142 4.65 10.81 -5.78
CA PHE A 142 3.91 9.61 -6.17
C PHE A 142 3.44 8.87 -4.93
N MET A 143 2.31 8.17 -5.07
CA MET A 143 1.66 7.40 -4.01
C MET A 143 1.02 6.15 -4.61
N LYS A 144 1.02 5.06 -3.86
CA LYS A 144 0.31 3.82 -4.14
C LYS A 144 -0.41 3.38 -2.87
N ILE A 145 -1.67 2.98 -2.99
CA ILE A 145 -2.55 2.66 -1.86
C ILE A 145 -3.06 1.23 -2.03
N THR A 146 -3.00 0.47 -0.94
CA THR A 146 -3.54 -0.88 -0.80
C THR A 146 -4.79 -0.82 0.08
N PRO A 147 -5.92 -1.48 -0.28
CA PRO A 147 -6.07 -2.46 -1.36
C PRO A 147 -6.31 -1.86 -2.75
N LYS A 148 -6.77 -0.61 -2.86
CA LYS A 148 -7.12 0.02 -4.13
C LYS A 148 -6.63 1.46 -4.17
N ASP A 149 -6.05 1.85 -5.31
CA ASP A 149 -5.62 3.23 -5.53
C ASP A 149 -6.81 4.17 -5.62
N ILE A 150 -6.69 5.31 -4.92
CA ILE A 150 -7.68 6.39 -4.95
C ILE A 150 -7.18 7.46 -5.92
N PRO A 151 -7.92 7.77 -6.99
CA PRO A 151 -7.47 8.74 -7.96
C PRO A 151 -7.57 10.16 -7.36
N ALA A 152 -6.57 10.99 -7.65
CA ALA A 152 -6.40 12.33 -7.07
C ALA A 152 -7.60 13.27 -7.32
N ASN A 153 -8.34 13.08 -8.41
CA ASN A 153 -9.55 13.84 -8.72
C ASN A 153 -10.68 13.64 -7.70
N LYS A 154 -10.80 12.44 -7.11
CA LYS A 154 -11.81 12.17 -6.07
C LYS A 154 -11.51 12.89 -4.76
N ILE A 155 -10.23 13.12 -4.46
CA ILE A 155 -9.77 13.70 -3.18
C ILE A 155 -9.85 15.21 -3.18
N TRP A 156 -9.46 15.85 -4.28
CA TRP A 156 -9.59 17.31 -4.41
C TRP A 156 -11.03 17.77 -4.66
N GLY A 157 -11.93 16.83 -4.94
CA GLY A 157 -13.36 17.06 -5.13
C GLY A 157 -13.71 17.67 -6.50
N PRO A 158 -14.98 17.61 -6.90
CA PRO A 158 -15.48 18.30 -8.08
C PRO A 158 -15.42 19.83 -7.91
N LYS A 159 -15.61 20.55 -9.01
CA LYS A 159 -15.83 22.00 -9.01
C LYS A 159 -16.98 22.36 -8.06
N ASP A 160 -16.84 23.48 -7.34
CA ASP A 160 -17.90 24.00 -6.48
C ASP A 160 -19.17 24.22 -7.31
N PRO A 161 -20.27 23.50 -7.04
CA PRO A 161 -21.50 23.62 -7.83
C PRO A 161 -22.19 24.97 -7.68
N ASN A 162 -21.86 25.75 -6.63
CA ASN A 162 -22.50 27.02 -6.31
C ASN A 162 -21.77 28.25 -6.89
N ASP A 163 -20.57 28.09 -7.44
CA ASP A 163 -19.83 29.17 -8.09
C ASP A 163 -19.56 28.84 -9.58
N PRO A 164 -20.32 29.45 -10.52
CA PRO A 164 -20.13 29.26 -11.95
C PRO A 164 -18.72 29.68 -12.44
N ASN A 165 -18.10 30.65 -11.75
CA ASN A 165 -16.78 31.21 -12.08
C ASN A 165 -15.64 30.53 -11.31
N ALA A 166 -15.93 29.57 -10.42
CA ALA A 166 -14.89 28.79 -9.79
C ALA A 166 -14.06 28.11 -10.90
N PRO A 167 -12.72 28.17 -10.82
CA PRO A 167 -11.88 27.42 -11.73
C PRO A 167 -12.28 25.93 -11.69
N ASP A 168 -12.06 25.25 -12.80
CA ASP A 168 -12.26 23.81 -13.06
C ASP A 168 -11.69 22.93 -11.91
N GLY A 169 -12.31 22.91 -10.73
CA GLY A 169 -11.79 22.36 -9.47
C GLY A 169 -10.39 22.86 -9.03
N PRO A 170 -10.00 22.66 -7.76
CA PRO A 170 -8.61 22.83 -7.35
C PRO A 170 -7.66 21.83 -8.03
N TYR A 171 -8.20 20.71 -8.56
CA TYR A 171 -7.46 19.70 -9.34
C TYR A 171 -7.11 20.18 -10.74
N GLU A 172 -8.08 20.59 -11.56
CA GLU A 172 -7.81 20.87 -12.97
C GLU A 172 -7.08 22.22 -13.13
N GLU A 173 -7.26 23.16 -12.20
CA GLU A 173 -6.44 24.37 -12.12
C GLU A 173 -4.95 24.04 -11.92
N GLN A 174 -4.63 23.24 -10.90
CA GLN A 174 -3.26 22.84 -10.62
C GLN A 174 -2.69 21.99 -11.76
N LYS A 175 -3.53 21.12 -12.37
CA LYS A 175 -3.14 20.30 -13.52
C LYS A 175 -2.75 21.20 -14.70
N ARG A 176 -3.56 22.22 -15.01
CA ARG A 176 -3.26 23.21 -16.05
C ARG A 176 -2.00 24.02 -15.74
N ILE A 177 -1.76 24.36 -14.48
CA ILE A 177 -0.52 25.04 -14.07
C ILE A 177 0.68 24.14 -14.38
N ILE A 178 0.64 22.87 -14.00
CA ILE A 178 1.73 21.91 -14.22
C ILE A 178 1.92 21.58 -15.70
N GLU A 179 0.84 21.42 -16.47
CA GLU A 179 0.92 21.24 -17.92
C GLU A 179 1.61 22.45 -18.58
N ARG A 180 1.22 23.68 -18.21
CA ARG A 180 1.92 24.89 -18.66
C ARG A 180 3.40 24.92 -18.26
N MET A 181 3.75 24.46 -17.05
CA MET A 181 5.14 24.36 -16.60
C MET A 181 5.93 23.30 -17.39
N ARG A 182 5.29 22.18 -17.77
CA ARG A 182 5.88 21.12 -18.61
C ARG A 182 6.13 21.61 -20.03
N ASP A 183 5.19 22.38 -20.57
CA ASP A 183 5.30 22.96 -21.91
C ASP A 183 6.33 24.11 -21.96
N SER A 184 6.54 24.81 -20.83
CA SER A 184 7.63 25.79 -20.70
C SER A 184 8.97 25.06 -20.53
N VAL A 185 9.74 25.00 -21.61
CA VAL A 185 10.94 24.18 -21.88
C VAL A 185 12.18 24.46 -20.97
N ALA A 186 12.02 24.72 -19.68
CA ALA A 186 13.13 25.08 -18.77
C ALA A 186 13.34 24.12 -17.59
N ALA A 187 12.50 23.09 -17.42
CA ALA A 187 12.65 22.17 -16.30
C ALA A 187 13.75 21.13 -16.56
N VAL A 188 14.92 21.31 -15.93
CA VAL A 188 16.03 20.34 -15.91
C VAL A 188 15.61 19.02 -15.22
N ARG A 189 14.56 19.06 -14.39
CA ARG A 189 14.01 17.90 -13.67
C ARG A 189 12.62 17.58 -14.19
N PRO A 190 12.25 16.28 -14.28
CA PRO A 190 10.88 15.90 -14.60
C PRO A 190 9.94 16.50 -13.55
N ILE A 191 8.91 17.22 -14.00
CA ILE A 191 7.91 17.78 -13.10
C ILE A 191 7.03 16.63 -12.61
N PRO A 192 6.92 16.40 -11.29
CA PRO A 192 6.18 15.27 -10.74
C PRO A 192 4.71 15.30 -11.16
N GLU A 193 4.06 14.15 -10.99
CA GLU A 193 2.61 14.11 -11.11
C GLU A 193 1.98 14.91 -9.98
N LEU A 194 0.86 15.52 -10.31
CA LEU A 194 0.13 16.36 -9.39
C LEU A 194 -0.68 15.46 -8.45
N LEU A 195 -0.27 15.37 -7.18
CA LEU A 195 -0.96 14.59 -6.17
C LEU A 195 -1.38 15.43 -4.95
N PRO A 196 -2.53 15.12 -4.32
CA PRO A 196 -2.92 15.68 -3.05
C PRO A 196 -1.86 15.46 -1.97
N PRO A 197 -1.73 16.40 -1.01
CA PRO A 197 -0.98 16.14 0.20
C PRO A 197 -1.47 14.85 0.89
N ALA A 198 -0.55 14.12 1.52
CA ALA A 198 -0.85 12.83 2.16
C ALA A 198 -1.98 12.92 3.21
N TRP A 199 -2.09 14.03 3.94
CA TRP A 199 -3.15 14.22 4.92
C TRP A 199 -4.55 14.22 4.29
N MET A 200 -4.70 14.66 3.03
CA MET A 200 -6.00 14.62 2.34
C MET A 200 -6.42 13.18 2.02
N TYR A 201 -5.45 12.31 1.73
CA TYR A 201 -5.72 10.89 1.59
C TYR A 201 -6.18 10.30 2.91
N ILE A 202 -5.50 10.59 4.01
CA ILE A 202 -5.92 10.10 5.34
C ILE A 202 -7.32 10.61 5.70
N ALA A 203 -7.62 11.89 5.49
CA ALA A 203 -8.96 12.44 5.71
C ALA A 203 -10.03 11.75 4.84
N TYR A 204 -9.70 11.42 3.58
CA TYR A 204 -10.59 10.63 2.73
C TYR A 204 -10.85 9.24 3.33
N LEU A 205 -9.81 8.56 3.80
CA LEU A 205 -9.91 7.23 4.41
C LEU A 205 -10.72 7.27 5.71
N SER A 206 -10.55 8.31 6.53
CA SER A 206 -11.35 8.52 7.74
C SER A 206 -12.82 8.77 7.42
N ARG A 207 -13.15 9.35 6.25
CA ARG A 207 -14.53 9.56 5.80
C ARG A 207 -15.17 8.31 5.20
N TYR A 208 -14.40 7.50 4.49
CA TYR A 208 -14.87 6.28 3.81
C TYR A 208 -14.07 5.03 4.24
N PRO A 209 -14.07 4.68 5.53
CA PRO A 209 -13.28 3.57 6.06
C PRO A 209 -13.67 2.21 5.47
N THR A 210 -14.93 2.03 5.03
CA THR A 210 -15.46 0.74 4.56
C THR A 210 -14.85 0.24 3.25
N GLN A 211 -14.16 1.12 2.49
CA GLN A 211 -13.53 0.76 1.22
C GLN A 211 -12.18 0.03 1.41
N GLY A 212 -11.73 -0.16 2.66
CA GLY A 212 -10.45 -0.78 2.98
C GLY A 212 -10.43 -2.28 2.75
N LEU A 213 -9.26 -2.88 3.00
CA LEU A 213 -9.12 -4.32 2.95
C LEU A 213 -9.92 -4.93 4.09
N ASN A 214 -11.06 -5.55 3.76
CA ASN A 214 -11.86 -6.27 4.73
C ASN A 214 -11.16 -7.58 5.10
N MET A 215 -10.86 -7.74 6.39
CA MET A 215 -10.31 -8.97 6.92
C MET A 215 -10.81 -9.24 8.34
N THR A 216 -10.83 -10.52 8.71
CA THR A 216 -11.12 -10.95 10.07
C THR A 216 -9.80 -11.25 10.78
N LEU A 217 -9.58 -10.58 11.90
CA LEU A 217 -8.50 -10.87 12.82
C LEU A 217 -9.00 -11.90 13.84
N TYR A 218 -8.64 -13.16 13.63
CA TYR A 218 -9.10 -14.27 14.45
C TYR A 218 -8.52 -14.23 15.86
N GLY A 219 -9.36 -14.47 16.86
CA GLY A 219 -8.95 -14.66 18.24
C GLY A 219 -8.58 -16.13 18.52
N ASP A 220 -9.34 -16.79 19.39
CA ASP A 220 -9.11 -18.21 19.71
C ASP A 220 -9.66 -19.18 18.66
N GLU A 221 -10.60 -18.72 17.86
CA GLU A 221 -11.11 -19.48 16.73
C GLU A 221 -10.03 -19.61 15.65
N THR A 222 -9.94 -20.79 15.06
CA THR A 222 -8.99 -21.03 13.97
C THR A 222 -9.61 -20.60 12.65
N PRO A 223 -8.92 -19.82 11.80
CA PRO A 223 -9.41 -19.50 10.47
C PRO A 223 -9.70 -20.80 9.70
N PRO A 224 -10.84 -20.91 9.02
CA PRO A 224 -11.11 -22.08 8.22
C PRO A 224 -10.14 -22.16 7.02
N PRO A 225 -9.89 -23.36 6.46
CA PRO A 225 -8.81 -23.56 5.48
C PRO A 225 -8.91 -22.69 4.22
N ASP A 226 -10.12 -22.27 3.86
CA ASP A 226 -10.44 -21.39 2.74
C ASP A 226 -10.07 -19.91 3.00
N LYS A 227 -9.91 -19.51 4.26
CA LYS A 227 -9.58 -18.13 4.67
C LYS A 227 -8.16 -17.96 5.19
N LEU A 228 -7.34 -19.01 5.18
CA LEU A 228 -5.95 -18.95 5.64
C LEU A 228 -5.11 -17.93 4.86
N THR A 229 -5.38 -17.78 3.57
CA THR A 229 -4.68 -16.82 2.72
C THR A 229 -5.69 -15.99 1.95
N LEU A 230 -5.63 -14.67 2.13
CA LEU A 230 -6.42 -13.70 1.37
C LEU A 230 -5.47 -12.88 0.49
N SER A 231 -5.57 -12.99 -0.82
CA SER A 231 -4.71 -12.26 -1.75
C SER A 231 -5.44 -11.92 -3.04
N ASP A 232 -5.07 -10.79 -3.65
CA ASP A 232 -5.49 -10.39 -5.00
C ASP A 232 -4.49 -10.85 -6.09
N TYR A 233 -3.60 -11.79 -5.75
CA TYR A 233 -2.63 -12.35 -6.68
C TYR A 233 -3.30 -13.08 -7.84
N VAL A 234 -3.03 -12.63 -9.07
CA VAL A 234 -3.43 -13.32 -10.29
C VAL A 234 -2.21 -14.03 -10.87
N PRO A 235 -2.18 -15.38 -10.89
CA PRO A 235 -1.03 -16.11 -11.40
C PRO A 235 -0.83 -15.84 -12.90
N PRO A 236 0.43 -15.75 -13.37
CA PRO A 236 0.69 -15.46 -14.75
C PRO A 236 0.38 -16.67 -15.63
N THR A 237 -0.19 -16.39 -16.80
CA THR A 237 -0.51 -17.42 -17.80
C THR A 237 0.77 -18.08 -18.34
N PRO A 238 0.70 -19.31 -18.89
CA PRO A 238 1.87 -19.97 -19.47
C PRO A 238 2.58 -19.14 -20.55
N GLU A 239 1.84 -18.35 -21.32
CA GLU A 239 2.38 -17.44 -22.33
C GLU A 239 3.16 -16.26 -21.72
N GLU A 240 2.64 -15.69 -20.63
CA GLU A 240 3.32 -14.63 -19.88
C GLU A 240 4.58 -15.14 -19.21
N LYS A 241 4.56 -16.36 -18.64
CA LYS A 241 5.75 -17.03 -18.11
C LYS A 241 6.81 -17.23 -19.19
N ARG A 242 6.42 -17.59 -20.42
CA ARG A 242 7.35 -17.76 -21.56
C ARG A 242 7.95 -16.43 -22.01
N THR A 243 7.15 -15.37 -22.05
CA THR A 243 7.57 -14.04 -22.52
C THR A 243 8.23 -13.18 -21.44
N LYS A 244 8.11 -13.57 -20.16
CA LYS A 244 8.52 -12.79 -18.99
C LYS A 244 7.85 -11.39 -18.93
N VAL A 245 6.71 -11.24 -19.58
CA VAL A 245 5.92 -10.02 -19.54
C VAL A 245 4.65 -10.33 -18.77
N PHE A 246 4.60 -9.86 -17.52
CA PHE A 246 3.49 -10.12 -16.62
C PHE A 246 2.59 -8.90 -16.57
N LYS A 247 1.33 -9.05 -16.99
CA LYS A 247 0.40 -7.91 -17.14
C LYS A 247 -0.28 -7.46 -15.86
N ASN A 248 -0.32 -8.33 -14.84
CA ASN A 248 -1.09 -8.11 -13.62
C ASN A 248 -0.21 -7.90 -12.36
N ILE A 249 1.11 -7.66 -12.52
CA ILE A 249 1.98 -7.40 -11.37
C ILE A 249 1.55 -6.13 -10.63
N ASP A 250 1.16 -5.11 -11.36
CA ASP A 250 0.70 -3.82 -10.83
C ASP A 250 -0.64 -3.91 -10.08
N LYS A 251 -1.37 -5.01 -10.29
CA LYS A 251 -2.66 -5.29 -9.65
C LYS A 251 -2.53 -6.11 -8.37
N HIS A 252 -1.43 -6.83 -8.17
CA HIS A 252 -1.17 -7.52 -6.91
C HIS A 252 -0.81 -6.49 -5.85
N SER A 253 -1.76 -6.21 -4.96
CA SER A 253 -1.64 -5.13 -3.98
C SER A 253 -1.44 -5.67 -2.56
N TYR A 254 -1.89 -6.90 -2.28
CA TYR A 254 -1.73 -7.49 -0.95
C TYR A 254 -1.77 -9.03 -0.91
N THR A 255 -1.21 -9.56 0.17
CA THR A 255 -1.36 -10.94 0.62
C THR A 255 -1.45 -10.93 2.14
N VAL A 256 -2.52 -11.51 2.68
CA VAL A 256 -2.74 -11.65 4.13
C VAL A 256 -2.74 -13.12 4.47
N GLU A 257 -1.87 -13.50 5.39
CA GLU A 257 -1.84 -14.83 5.99
C GLU A 257 -2.54 -14.75 7.34
N GLN A 258 -3.67 -15.45 7.49
CA GLN A 258 -4.48 -15.46 8.70
C GLN A 258 -4.12 -16.68 9.54
N LEU A 259 -3.79 -16.45 10.80
CA LEU A 259 -3.45 -17.46 11.80
C LEU A 259 -4.31 -17.24 13.04
N ARG A 260 -4.26 -18.19 13.98
CA ARG A 260 -4.89 -18.03 15.29
C ARG A 260 -4.21 -16.89 16.06
N ARG A 261 -5.00 -15.92 16.55
CA ARG A 261 -4.55 -14.70 17.28
C ARG A 261 -3.56 -13.80 16.54
N LYS A 262 -3.29 -14.06 15.26
CA LYS A 262 -2.24 -13.37 14.50
C LYS A 262 -2.61 -13.31 13.02
N SER A 263 -2.39 -12.17 12.39
CA SER A 263 -2.45 -12.05 10.94
C SER A 263 -1.20 -11.35 10.42
N ILE A 264 -0.58 -11.91 9.39
CA ILE A 264 0.59 -11.31 8.74
C ILE A 264 0.10 -10.64 7.46
N ILE A 265 0.26 -9.32 7.38
CA ILE A 265 -0.15 -8.54 6.22
C ILE A 265 1.09 -8.20 5.43
N ARG A 266 1.05 -8.48 4.13
CA ARG A 266 2.04 -8.04 3.15
C ARG A 266 1.33 -7.17 2.12
N SER A 267 1.70 -5.90 2.02
CA SER A 267 1.25 -5.03 0.94
C SER A 267 2.36 -4.83 -0.09
N HIS A 268 1.97 -4.85 -1.35
CA HIS A 268 2.87 -4.76 -2.51
C HIS A 268 2.61 -3.44 -3.22
N HIS A 269 3.58 -2.54 -3.19
CA HIS A 269 3.48 -1.24 -3.84
C HIS A 269 4.39 -1.21 -5.06
N TYR A 270 3.81 -1.53 -6.22
CA TYR A 270 4.52 -1.50 -7.51
C TYR A 270 4.76 -0.07 -7.98
N LEU A 271 6.01 0.23 -8.31
CA LEU A 271 6.43 1.48 -8.93
C LEU A 271 7.19 1.18 -10.22
N ARG A 272 6.66 1.67 -11.35
CA ARG A 272 7.38 1.64 -12.62
C ARG A 272 8.59 2.58 -12.57
N TYR A 273 9.70 2.18 -13.20
CA TYR A 273 10.89 3.04 -13.25
C TYR A 273 10.57 4.41 -13.85
N LYS A 274 10.89 5.45 -13.09
CA LYS A 274 10.84 6.85 -13.51
C LYS A 274 12.24 7.33 -13.87
N VAL A 275 12.32 8.44 -14.63
CA VAL A 275 13.59 9.02 -15.12
C VAL A 275 14.54 9.40 -13.97
N ASP A 276 13.97 9.75 -12.82
CA ASP A 276 14.70 10.18 -11.62
C ASP A 276 15.08 9.02 -10.69
N TYR A 277 14.70 7.78 -11.01
CA TYR A 277 14.92 6.56 -10.21
C TYR A 277 14.54 6.73 -8.74
N GLN A 278 13.58 7.60 -8.47
CA GLN A 278 13.09 7.87 -7.13
C GLN A 278 12.19 6.73 -6.66
N PHE A 279 12.40 6.32 -5.41
CA PHE A 279 11.61 5.28 -4.74
C PHE A 279 10.83 5.84 -3.54
N TYR A 280 9.90 5.05 -3.00
CA TYR A 280 9.12 5.40 -1.81
C TYR A 280 10.03 5.72 -0.61
N ASN A 281 9.63 6.70 0.20
CA ASN A 281 10.36 7.07 1.41
C ASN A 281 9.48 7.07 2.67
N THR A 282 8.16 6.95 2.52
CA THR A 282 7.22 6.99 3.64
C THR A 282 6.13 5.95 3.43
N VAL A 283 5.76 5.28 4.51
CA VAL A 283 4.65 4.33 4.58
C VAL A 283 3.71 4.77 5.70
N ALA A 284 2.40 4.74 5.46
CA ALA A 284 1.39 4.93 6.49
C ALA A 284 0.49 3.70 6.56
N VAL A 285 0.29 3.19 7.78
CA VAL A 285 -0.63 2.09 8.06
C VAL A 285 -1.83 2.69 8.79
N VAL A 286 -3.03 2.42 8.28
CA VAL A 286 -4.30 2.86 8.86
C VAL A 286 -5.20 1.66 9.03
N ILE A 287 -5.74 1.47 10.24
CA ILE A 287 -6.60 0.34 10.58
C ILE A 287 -7.87 0.89 11.22
N PHE A 288 -9.01 0.40 10.74
CA PHE A 288 -10.32 0.74 11.28
C PHE A 288 -11.03 -0.52 11.78
N ASP A 289 -11.82 -0.37 12.83
CA ASP A 289 -12.82 -1.37 13.23
C ASP A 289 -13.96 -1.36 12.21
N ALA A 290 -14.30 -2.54 11.66
CA ALA A 290 -15.34 -2.64 10.65
C ALA A 290 -16.74 -2.33 11.19
N GLU A 291 -17.04 -2.66 12.45
CA GLU A 291 -18.35 -2.37 13.03
C GLU A 291 -18.52 -0.87 13.28
N ALA A 292 -17.53 -0.24 13.92
CA ALA A 292 -17.52 1.20 14.12
C ALA A 292 -17.50 1.98 12.78
N ALA A 293 -16.76 1.49 11.78
CA ALA A 293 -16.69 2.11 10.45
C ALA A 293 -18.06 2.14 9.75
N ARG A 294 -18.80 1.03 9.77
CA ARG A 294 -20.15 0.97 9.18
C ARG A 294 -21.10 1.94 9.89
N LYS A 295 -21.09 1.97 11.22
CA LYS A 295 -21.91 2.91 12.02
C LYS A 295 -21.55 4.37 11.72
N TYR A 296 -20.26 4.68 11.58
CA TYR A 296 -19.80 6.03 11.26
C TYR A 296 -20.32 6.51 9.90
N GLU A 297 -20.23 5.68 8.86
CA GLU A 297 -20.77 6.03 7.54
C GLU A 297 -22.31 6.13 7.53
N GLU A 298 -23.00 5.29 8.29
CA GLU A 298 -24.46 5.39 8.48
C GLU A 298 -24.86 6.69 9.18
N GLN A 299 -24.14 7.10 10.23
CA GLN A 299 -24.34 8.37 10.92
C GLN A 299 -24.09 9.56 9.97
N ALA A 300 -23.02 9.52 9.19
CA ALA A 300 -22.68 10.56 8.22
C ALA A 300 -23.74 10.72 7.11
N ASN A 301 -24.43 9.64 6.74
CA ASN A 301 -25.49 9.64 5.71
C ASN A 301 -26.90 9.98 6.24
N GLY A 302 -27.01 10.50 7.47
CA GLY A 302 -28.28 10.95 8.06
C GLY A 302 -28.78 10.09 9.23
N GLY A 303 -27.92 9.29 9.85
CA GLY A 303 -28.22 8.48 11.03
C GLY A 303 -28.51 9.29 12.30
N ALA A 304 -29.26 8.68 13.22
CA ALA A 304 -29.94 9.24 14.38
C ALA A 304 -29.23 10.42 15.09
N ALA A 305 -29.94 11.56 15.15
CA ALA A 305 -29.52 12.74 15.89
C ALA A 305 -29.42 12.44 17.40
N GLY A 306 -28.20 12.50 17.95
CA GLY A 306 -27.97 12.48 19.40
C GLY A 306 -26.95 11.47 19.93
N GLU A 307 -26.47 10.53 19.10
CA GLU A 307 -25.40 9.62 19.49
C GLU A 307 -24.01 10.26 19.27
N PRO A 308 -23.02 9.96 20.13
CA PRO A 308 -21.65 10.40 19.89
C PRO A 308 -21.14 9.81 18.57
N ILE A 309 -20.49 10.63 17.75
CA ILE A 309 -19.85 10.21 16.50
C ILE A 309 -18.84 9.11 16.83
N ALA A 310 -19.06 7.90 16.31
CA ALA A 310 -18.14 6.80 16.50
C ALA A 310 -16.80 7.15 15.82
N ASN A 311 -15.66 7.02 16.51
CA ASN A 311 -14.36 7.09 15.86
C ASN A 311 -13.96 5.66 15.45
N PRO A 312 -13.95 5.32 14.14
CA PRO A 312 -13.66 3.96 13.72
C PRO A 312 -12.16 3.64 13.67
N MET A 313 -11.28 4.63 13.82
CA MET A 313 -9.84 4.44 13.61
C MET A 313 -9.16 3.85 14.85
N LEU A 314 -8.65 2.63 14.71
CA LEU A 314 -7.95 1.90 15.77
C LEU A 314 -6.44 2.15 15.77
N HIS A 315 -5.85 2.27 14.58
CA HIS A 315 -4.40 2.46 14.47
C HIS A 315 -4.07 3.38 13.30
N TYR A 316 -3.17 4.32 13.55
CA TYR A 316 -2.60 5.19 12.55
C TYR A 316 -1.15 5.46 12.89
N GLN A 317 -0.25 5.01 12.02
CA GLN A 317 1.17 5.27 12.21
C GLN A 317 1.86 5.52 10.88
N ILE A 318 2.73 6.53 10.89
CA ILE A 318 3.58 6.90 9.76
C ILE A 318 5.00 6.42 10.03
N TYR A 319 5.55 5.71 9.07
CA TYR A 319 6.89 5.15 9.09
C TYR A 319 7.73 5.81 7.99
N LYS A 320 8.75 6.57 8.40
CA LYS A 320 9.73 7.15 7.48
C LYS A 320 10.87 6.17 7.23
N ILE A 321 11.10 5.85 5.96
CA ILE A 321 12.17 4.97 5.51
C ILE A 321 13.46 5.79 5.50
N ASN A 322 14.12 5.87 6.66
CA ASN A 322 15.35 6.66 6.84
C ASN A 322 16.63 5.93 6.40
N ARG A 323 16.50 4.81 5.68
CA ARG A 323 17.64 3.99 5.23
C ARG A 323 17.58 3.78 3.74
N ASP A 324 18.76 3.69 3.12
CA ASP A 324 18.85 3.21 1.74
C ASP A 324 18.39 1.76 1.68
N LEU A 325 17.25 1.52 1.03
CA LEU A 325 16.75 0.18 0.77
C LEU A 325 17.63 -0.47 -0.29
N LYS A 326 18.51 -1.37 0.16
CA LYS A 326 19.26 -2.25 -0.74
C LYS A 326 18.31 -3.29 -1.30
N ILE A 327 18.43 -3.52 -2.59
CA ILE A 327 17.60 -4.50 -3.29
C ILE A 327 18.11 -5.89 -2.91
N ARG A 328 17.19 -6.74 -2.47
CA ARG A 328 17.49 -8.12 -2.07
C ARG A 328 17.34 -9.11 -3.22
#